data_AF-A0A2G2LPI5-F1
#
_entry.id   AF-A0A2G2LPI5-F1
#
_cell.length_a   1.000
_cell.length_b   1.000
_cell.length_c   1.000
_cell.angle_alpha   90.00
_cell.angle_beta   90.00
_cell.angle_gamma   90.00
#
_symmetry.space_group_name_H-M   'P 1'
#
loop_
_entity.id
_entity.type
_entity.pdbx_description
1 polymer ?
#
loop_
_entity_poly.entity_id
_entity_poly.type
_entity_poly.pdbx_seq_one_letter_code
_entity_poly.pdbx_strand_id
1 'polypeptide(L)'
;MSEKETSPLPPDPRLRRCHACGQPNMATTTRQMSRFNTDNTYKCPDCGHEVTLASQGASGFYLAMGLIVVGVLALIMGISHGFSTGEKIFTGIVLMVFTFVPVLEIIQRLHYPVTGTRKDGDQPPAAASVRPKDPLQRSLALLNAFGFFKAFFGVIAFIILWLLFWSVIGFINFTFF
;
A
#
# COMPACT_ATOMS: atom_id res chain seq x y z
N MET A 1 -24.45 -26.63 27.76
CA MET A 1 -23.04 -26.34 27.44
C MET A 1 -23.05 -25.16 26.48
N SER A 2 -22.79 -23.94 26.96
CA SER A 2 -22.62 -22.78 26.08
C SER A 2 -21.27 -22.89 25.39
N GLU A 3 -21.28 -23.03 24.07
CA GLU A 3 -20.09 -22.75 23.25
C GLU A 3 -19.66 -21.32 23.55
N LYS A 4 -18.49 -21.17 24.19
CA LYS A 4 -17.80 -19.90 24.24
C LYS A 4 -17.51 -19.53 22.80
N GLU A 5 -18.23 -18.54 22.29
CA GLU A 5 -17.92 -17.86 21.05
C GLU A 5 -16.54 -17.20 21.22
N THR A 6 -15.51 -17.97 20.90
CA THR A 6 -14.12 -17.51 20.88
C THR A 6 -14.04 -16.38 19.88
N SER A 7 -13.85 -15.17 20.42
CA SER A 7 -13.61 -13.95 19.66
C SER A 7 -12.70 -14.26 18.46
N PRO A 8 -13.08 -13.89 17.23
CA PRO A 8 -12.30 -14.22 16.06
C PRO A 8 -10.91 -13.60 16.21
N LEU A 9 -9.88 -14.46 16.25
CA LEU A 9 -8.48 -14.04 16.28
C LEU A 9 -8.22 -13.07 15.12
N PRO A 10 -7.35 -12.06 15.31
CA PRO A 10 -7.05 -11.08 14.28
C PRO A 10 -6.54 -11.79 13.01
N PRO A 11 -6.99 -11.36 11.81
CA PRO A 11 -6.63 -11.99 10.55
C PRO A 11 -5.11 -11.99 10.33
N ASP A 12 -4.49 -13.18 10.19
CA ASP A 12 -3.07 -13.30 9.90
C ASP A 12 -2.79 -12.88 8.44
N PRO A 13 -2.06 -11.79 8.18
CA PRO A 13 -1.78 -11.29 6.83
C PRO A 13 -0.93 -12.24 5.96
N ARG A 14 -0.41 -13.32 6.53
CA ARG A 14 0.41 -14.34 5.85
C ARG A 14 -0.41 -15.47 5.25
N LEU A 15 -1.67 -15.62 5.68
CA LEU A 15 -2.59 -16.62 5.15
C LEU A 15 -3.63 -15.94 4.27
N ARG A 16 -3.80 -16.47 3.06
CA ARG A 16 -4.73 -15.95 2.07
C ARG A 16 -5.56 -17.05 1.47
N ARG A 17 -6.74 -16.69 0.97
CA ARG A 17 -7.56 -17.58 0.16
C ARG A 17 -7.02 -17.65 -1.26
N CYS A 18 -6.81 -18.87 -1.74
CA CYS A 18 -6.45 -19.10 -3.14
C CYS A 18 -7.66 -18.81 -4.03
N HIS A 19 -7.50 -17.92 -5.01
CA HIS A 19 -8.54 -17.63 -6.00
C HIS A 19 -8.86 -18.84 -6.91
N ALA A 20 -7.86 -19.69 -7.20
CA ALA A 20 -8.03 -20.81 -8.13
C ALA A 20 -8.85 -21.97 -7.56
N CYS A 21 -8.63 -22.33 -6.28
CA CYS A 21 -9.31 -23.47 -5.64
C CYS A 21 -10.19 -23.10 -4.44
N GLY A 22 -10.22 -21.84 -4.02
CA GLY A 22 -11.02 -21.35 -2.88
C GLY A 22 -10.48 -21.71 -1.49
N GLN A 23 -9.41 -22.50 -1.40
CA GLN A 23 -8.86 -22.95 -0.12
C GLN A 23 -8.14 -21.80 0.64
N PRO A 24 -8.31 -21.67 1.97
CA PRO A 24 -7.72 -20.60 2.79
C PRO A 24 -6.25 -20.83 3.19
N ASN A 25 -5.60 -21.85 2.62
CA ASN A 25 -4.30 -22.35 3.08
C ASN A 25 -3.12 -21.81 2.24
N MET A 26 -3.29 -20.68 1.56
CA MET A 26 -2.24 -20.12 0.73
C MET A 26 -1.22 -19.42 1.63
N ALA A 27 0.00 -19.95 1.66
CA ALA A 27 1.06 -19.49 2.56
C ALA A 27 2.18 -18.77 1.79
N THR A 28 2.83 -17.81 2.45
CA THR A 28 4.01 -17.13 1.90
C THR A 28 5.21 -18.08 1.86
N THR A 29 5.73 -18.35 0.66
CA THR A 29 6.90 -19.21 0.44
C THR A 29 8.19 -18.40 0.42
N THR A 30 8.21 -17.29 -0.31
CA THR A 30 9.38 -16.43 -0.45
C THR A 30 9.01 -14.97 -0.32
N ARG A 31 9.90 -14.21 0.31
CA ARG A 31 9.84 -12.76 0.37
C ARG A 31 11.06 -12.22 -0.36
N GLN A 32 10.84 -11.58 -1.51
CA GLN A 32 11.89 -10.93 -2.27
C GLN A 32 11.74 -9.42 -2.13
N MET A 33 12.83 -8.74 -1.83
CA MET A 33 12.87 -7.28 -1.96
C MET A 33 13.31 -6.93 -3.37
N SER A 34 12.40 -6.36 -4.14
CA SER A 34 12.72 -5.61 -5.35
C SER A 34 13.30 -4.25 -4.97
N ARG A 35 13.92 -3.56 -5.93
CA ARG A 35 14.58 -2.26 -5.73
C ARG A 35 13.66 -1.20 -5.11
N PHE A 36 12.35 -1.31 -5.37
CA PHE A 36 11.35 -0.33 -4.96
C PHE A 36 10.09 -0.94 -4.30
N ASN A 37 10.07 -2.26 -4.09
CA ASN A 37 8.91 -2.93 -3.49
C ASN A 37 9.36 -4.20 -2.76
N THR A 38 8.52 -4.70 -1.85
CA THR A 38 8.70 -6.04 -1.29
C THR A 38 7.62 -6.94 -1.86
N ASP A 39 8.04 -7.98 -2.59
CA ASP A 39 7.15 -8.93 -3.22
C ASP A 39 7.11 -10.19 -2.36
N ASN A 40 5.89 -10.60 -2.00
CA ASN A 40 5.64 -11.82 -1.27
C ASN A 40 5.05 -12.83 -2.27
N THR A 41 5.77 -13.92 -2.48
CA THR A 41 5.27 -15.05 -3.25
C THR A 41 4.43 -15.93 -2.33
N TYR A 42 3.19 -16.18 -2.74
CA TYR A 42 2.28 -17.10 -2.07
C TYR A 42 2.10 -18.32 -2.95
N LYS A 43 2.15 -19.50 -2.35
CA LYS A 43 1.88 -20.77 -3.03
C LYS A 43 0.76 -21.51 -2.33
N CYS A 44 -0.18 -22.03 -3.11
CA CYS A 44 -1.23 -22.90 -2.60
C CYS A 44 -0.72 -24.35 -2.56
N PRO A 45 -0.76 -25.02 -1.39
CA PRO A 45 -0.35 -26.42 -1.29
C PRO A 45 -1.31 -27.37 -2.02
N ASP A 46 -2.59 -27.01 -2.14
CA ASP A 46 -3.63 -27.89 -2.68
C ASP A 46 -3.63 -27.95 -4.22
N CYS A 47 -3.47 -26.81 -4.90
CA CYS A 47 -3.51 -26.73 -6.37
C CYS A 47 -2.18 -26.31 -7.01
N GLY A 48 -1.17 -25.97 -6.21
CA GLY A 48 0.14 -25.53 -6.71
C GLY A 48 0.16 -24.11 -7.28
N HIS A 49 -0.97 -23.38 -7.31
CA HIS A 49 -1.05 -22.03 -7.84
C HIS A 49 -0.14 -21.06 -7.07
N GLU A 50 0.59 -20.23 -7.81
CA GLU A 50 1.57 -19.29 -7.26
C GLU A 50 1.20 -17.86 -7.68
N VAL A 51 1.25 -16.93 -6.72
CA VAL A 51 1.03 -15.50 -7.00
C VAL A 51 2.03 -14.65 -6.23
N THR A 52 2.62 -13.68 -6.90
CA THR A 52 3.47 -12.66 -6.30
C THR A 52 2.63 -11.43 -5.99
N LEU A 53 2.49 -11.10 -4.71
CA LEU A 53 1.77 -9.91 -4.27
C LEU A 53 2.77 -8.88 -3.75
N ALA A 54 2.72 -7.70 -4.35
CA ALA A 54 3.41 -6.51 -3.88
C ALA A 54 2.94 -6.10 -2.48
N SER A 55 3.85 -5.51 -1.72
CA SER A 55 3.59 -5.05 -0.35
C SER A 55 2.69 -3.82 -0.27
N GLN A 56 1.88 -3.73 0.80
CA GLN A 56 0.81 -2.73 0.90
C GLN A 56 1.29 -1.30 1.12
N GLY A 57 2.43 -1.12 1.77
CA GLY A 57 2.94 0.22 2.11
C GLY A 57 3.33 1.00 0.86
N ALA A 58 3.96 0.33 -0.11
CA ALA A 58 4.48 0.98 -1.31
C ALA A 58 3.35 1.50 -2.21
N SER A 59 2.28 0.73 -2.47
CA SER A 59 1.15 1.21 -3.28
C SER A 59 0.48 2.44 -2.68
N GLY A 60 0.30 2.48 -1.36
CA GLY A 60 -0.29 3.63 -0.67
C GLY A 60 0.54 4.90 -0.83
N PHE A 61 1.86 4.77 -0.73
CA PHE A 61 2.80 5.87 -0.97
C PHE A 61 2.76 6.37 -2.41
N TYR A 62 2.82 5.48 -3.42
CA TYR A 62 2.79 5.88 -4.83
C TYR A 62 1.47 6.56 -5.19
N LEU A 63 0.35 6.07 -4.67
CA LEU A 63 -0.95 6.69 -4.87
C LEU A 63 -0.99 8.11 -4.29
N ALA A 64 -0.50 8.30 -3.06
CA ALA A 64 -0.44 9.61 -2.43
C ALA A 64 0.40 10.58 -3.27
N MET A 65 1.61 10.18 -3.66
CA MET A 65 2.49 10.98 -4.51
C MET A 65 1.86 11.33 -5.86
N GLY A 66 1.18 10.37 -6.50
CA GLY A 66 0.45 10.60 -7.73
C GLY A 66 -0.64 11.66 -7.58
N LEU A 67 -1.44 11.59 -6.51
CA LEU A 67 -2.47 12.59 -6.23
C LEU A 67 -1.88 13.98 -5.93
N ILE A 68 -0.75 14.05 -5.24
CA ILE A 68 -0.06 15.31 -4.95
C ILE A 68 0.44 15.95 -6.24
N VAL A 69 1.13 15.18 -7.10
CA VAL A 69 1.65 15.68 -8.38
C VAL A 69 0.51 16.17 -9.26
N VAL A 70 -0.56 15.38 -9.39
CA VAL A 70 -1.76 15.77 -10.16
C VAL A 70 -2.42 17.00 -9.56
N GLY A 71 -2.57 17.06 -8.23
CA GLY A 71 -3.16 18.19 -7.53
C GLY A 71 -2.38 19.48 -7.71
N VAL A 72 -1.05 19.42 -7.64
CA VAL A 72 -0.16 20.57 -7.88
C VAL A 72 -0.24 21.02 -9.34
N LEU A 73 -0.19 20.09 -10.31
CA LEU A 73 -0.35 20.42 -11.72
C LEU A 73 -1.70 21.08 -12.00
N ALA A 74 -2.78 20.53 -11.44
CA ALA A 74 -4.11 21.09 -11.57
C ALA A 74 -4.21 22.48 -10.93
N LEU A 75 -3.61 22.68 -9.76
CA LEU A 75 -3.60 23.99 -9.10
C LEU A 75 -2.88 25.04 -9.97
N ILE A 76 -1.70 24.71 -10.50
CA ILE A 76 -0.90 25.62 -11.34
C ILE A 76 -1.69 26.03 -12.60
N MET A 77 -2.26 25.05 -13.31
CA MET A 77 -3.05 25.32 -14.53
C MET A 77 -4.35 26.08 -14.22
N GLY A 78 -5.00 25.74 -13.10
CA GLY A 78 -6.26 26.34 -12.69
C GLY A 78 -6.16 27.82 -12.32
N ILE A 79 -5.07 28.22 -11.66
CA ILE A 79 -4.83 29.62 -11.26
C ILE A 79 -4.53 30.51 -12.47
N SER A 80 -3.87 29.99 -13.52
CA SER A 80 -3.42 30.84 -14.64
C SER A 80 -4.54 31.35 -15.53
N HIS A 81 -5.45 30.49 -16.01
CA HIS A 81 -6.43 30.89 -17.05
C HIS A 81 -7.78 30.14 -16.96
N GLY A 82 -8.01 29.36 -15.89
CA GLY A 82 -9.11 28.40 -15.82
C GLY A 82 -8.83 27.15 -16.66
N PHE A 83 -9.44 26.03 -16.28
CA PHE A 83 -9.13 24.73 -16.89
C PHE A 83 -9.77 24.57 -18.27
N SER A 84 -8.96 24.59 -19.33
CA SER A 84 -9.40 24.25 -20.68
C SER A 84 -9.77 22.75 -20.79
N THR A 85 -10.59 22.39 -21.79
CA THR A 85 -10.96 20.98 -22.03
C THR A 85 -9.73 20.11 -22.27
N GLY A 86 -8.72 20.62 -22.98
CA GLY A 86 -7.46 19.92 -23.23
C GLY A 86 -6.68 19.62 -21.95
N GLU A 87 -6.56 20.60 -21.05
CA GLU A 87 -5.88 20.43 -19.76
C GLU A 87 -6.61 19.45 -18.85
N LYS A 88 -7.96 19.42 -18.87
CA LYS A 88 -8.75 18.42 -18.13
C LYS A 88 -8.43 17.01 -18.59
N ILE A 89 -8.39 16.80 -19.91
CA ILE A 89 -8.06 15.50 -20.51
C ILE A 89 -6.62 15.11 -20.14
N PHE A 90 -5.67 16.03 -20.29
CA PHE A 90 -4.27 15.79 -19.94
C PHE A 90 -4.10 15.42 -18.46
N THR A 91 -4.71 16.19 -17.56
CA THR A 91 -4.67 15.91 -16.12
C THR A 91 -5.30 14.56 -15.78
N GLY A 92 -6.39 14.20 -16.47
CA GLY A 92 -7.02 12.87 -16.36
C GLY A 92 -6.09 11.73 -16.80
N ILE A 93 -5.37 11.90 -17.92
CA ILE A 93 -4.38 10.91 -18.39
C ILE A 93 -3.24 10.76 -17.38
N VAL A 94 -2.69 11.86 -16.89
CA VAL A 94 -1.64 11.83 -15.87
C VAL A 94 -2.14 11.11 -14.61
N LEU A 95 -3.32 11.45 -14.11
CA LEU A 95 -3.92 10.76 -12.98
C LEU A 95 -4.07 9.26 -13.25
N MET A 96 -4.58 8.88 -14.42
CA MET A 96 -4.73 7.47 -14.81
C MET A 96 -3.38 6.74 -14.79
N VAL A 97 -2.34 7.30 -15.39
CA VAL A 97 -1.00 6.69 -15.46
C VAL A 97 -0.42 6.46 -14.06
N PHE A 98 -0.54 7.45 -13.16
CA PHE A 98 0.00 7.33 -11.80
C PHE A 98 -0.84 6.43 -10.89
N THR A 99 -2.15 6.34 -11.11
CA THR A 99 -3.06 5.54 -10.27
C THR A 99 -3.22 4.10 -10.75
N PHE A 100 -2.92 3.80 -12.02
CA PHE A 100 -3.14 2.49 -12.63
C PHE A 100 -2.44 1.35 -11.89
N VAL A 101 -1.15 1.49 -11.59
CA VAL A 101 -0.37 0.44 -10.91
C VAL A 101 -0.92 0.15 -9.50
N PRO A 102 -1.11 1.15 -8.61
CA PRO A 102 -1.76 0.92 -7.32
C PRO A 102 -3.15 0.28 -7.43
N VAL A 103 -3.96 0.68 -8.42
CA VAL A 103 -5.31 0.12 -8.63
C VAL A 103 -5.23 -1.36 -8.99
N LEU A 104 -4.33 -1.76 -9.89
CA LEU A 104 -4.13 -3.17 -10.23
C LEU A 104 -3.71 -4.00 -9.00
N GLU A 105 -2.80 -3.47 -8.16
CA GLU A 105 -2.40 -4.15 -6.92
C GLU A 105 -3.57 -4.31 -5.95
N ILE A 106 -4.45 -3.31 -5.84
CA ILE A 106 -5.66 -3.37 -5.02
C ILE A 106 -6.59 -4.46 -5.55
N ILE A 107 -6.83 -4.49 -6.87
CA ILE A 107 -7.68 -5.51 -7.52
C ILE A 107 -7.12 -6.91 -7.26
N GLN A 108 -5.81 -7.11 -7.43
CA GLN A 108 -5.17 -8.40 -7.13
C GLN A 108 -5.39 -8.80 -5.67
N ARG A 109 -5.27 -7.88 -4.72
CA ARG A 109 -5.52 -8.20 -3.30
C ARG A 109 -6.97 -8.54 -2.99
N LEU A 110 -7.92 -7.93 -3.69
CA LEU A 110 -9.33 -8.27 -3.55
C LEU A 110 -9.59 -9.72 -4.01
N HIS A 111 -8.87 -10.21 -5.04
CA HIS A 111 -8.95 -11.61 -5.46
C HIS A 111 -8.33 -12.61 -4.46
N TYR A 112 -7.36 -12.16 -3.65
CA TYR A 112 -6.71 -12.99 -2.63
C TYR A 112 -6.91 -12.42 -1.23
N PRO A 113 -8.15 -12.46 -0.69
CA PRO A 113 -8.44 -11.89 0.63
C PRO A 113 -7.62 -12.58 1.72
N VAL A 114 -7.26 -11.81 2.74
CA VAL A 114 -6.58 -12.34 3.93
C VAL A 114 -7.55 -13.22 4.68
N THR A 115 -7.19 -14.48 4.87
CA THR A 115 -7.99 -15.47 5.59
C THR A 115 -7.09 -16.11 6.62
N GLY A 116 -7.11 -15.62 7.86
CA GLY A 116 -6.24 -16.20 8.87
C GLY A 116 -6.76 -16.06 10.28
N THR A 117 -7.48 -17.06 10.78
CA THR A 117 -7.32 -17.44 12.19
C THR A 117 -6.19 -18.45 12.23
N ARG A 118 -5.04 -18.06 12.78
CA ARG A 118 -3.92 -18.99 12.99
C ARG A 118 -4.38 -20.04 13.99
N LYS A 119 -4.21 -21.33 13.69
CA LYS A 119 -4.37 -22.36 14.73
C LYS A 119 -3.23 -22.18 15.72
N ASP A 120 -3.56 -22.10 17.01
CA ASP A 120 -2.57 -22.04 18.08
C ASP A 120 -1.59 -23.21 17.92
N GLY A 121 -0.31 -22.90 17.72
CA GLY A 121 0.75 -23.89 17.52
C GLY A 121 1.39 -23.92 16.13
N ASP A 122 0.79 -23.30 15.10
CA ASP A 122 1.43 -23.26 13.79
C ASP A 122 2.66 -22.34 13.83
N GLN A 123 3.84 -22.93 13.69
CA GLN A 123 5.11 -22.20 13.64
C GLN A 123 5.15 -21.34 12.37
N PRO A 124 5.55 -20.05 12.45
CA PRO A 124 5.52 -19.20 11.27
C PRO A 124 6.50 -19.77 10.24
N PRO A 125 6.14 -19.79 8.94
CA PRO A 125 7.03 -20.31 7.91
C PRO A 125 8.38 -19.59 7.99
N ALA A 126 9.47 -20.36 7.92
CA ALA A 126 10.86 -19.93 8.16
C ALA A 126 11.30 -18.70 7.32
N ALA A 127 10.60 -18.44 6.21
CA ALA A 127 10.76 -17.25 5.37
C ALA A 127 10.57 -15.90 6.11
N ALA A 128 10.04 -15.90 7.33
CA ALA A 128 9.81 -14.69 8.13
C ALA A 128 11.06 -14.09 8.81
N SER A 129 12.24 -14.74 8.74
CA SER A 129 13.37 -14.40 9.62
C SER A 129 14.54 -13.65 8.98
N VAL A 130 14.47 -13.28 7.69
CA VAL A 130 15.54 -12.46 7.08
C VAL A 130 15.48 -11.06 7.69
N ARG A 131 16.34 -10.82 8.71
CA ARG A 131 16.51 -9.50 9.31
C ARG A 131 17.04 -8.55 8.23
N PRO A 132 16.33 -7.44 7.93
CA PRO A 132 16.83 -6.46 6.98
C PRO A 132 18.16 -5.90 7.51
N LYS A 133 19.24 -6.07 6.73
CA LYS A 133 20.59 -5.64 7.10
C LYS A 133 20.80 -4.15 6.81
N ASP A 134 20.03 -3.60 5.86
CA ASP A 134 20.15 -2.22 5.40
C ASP A 134 19.12 -1.28 6.05
N PRO A 135 19.50 -0.02 6.36
CA PRO A 135 18.59 0.95 6.98
C PRO A 135 17.39 1.28 6.09
N LEU A 136 17.57 1.24 4.77
CA LEU A 136 16.51 1.46 3.78
C LEU A 136 15.51 0.30 3.73
N GLN A 137 15.98 -0.93 3.93
CA GLN A 137 15.10 -2.09 4.06
C GLN A 137 14.30 -2.04 5.36
N ARG A 138 14.90 -1.52 6.44
CA ARG A 138 14.20 -1.32 7.72
C ARG A 138 13.08 -0.30 7.59
N SER A 139 13.30 0.83 6.90
CA SER A 139 12.25 1.82 6.68
C SER A 139 11.12 1.26 5.80
N LEU A 140 11.43 0.51 4.74
CA LEU A 140 10.44 -0.20 3.91
C LEU A 140 9.63 -1.23 4.70
N ALA A 141 10.29 -1.99 5.59
CA ALA A 141 9.60 -2.94 6.46
C ALA A 141 8.63 -2.24 7.43
N LEU A 142 9.03 -1.07 7.94
CA LEU A 142 8.22 -0.24 8.82
C LEU A 142 7.03 0.37 8.06
N LEU A 143 7.26 0.86 6.84
CA LEU A 143 6.21 1.36 5.94
C LEU A 143 5.16 0.27 5.64
N ASN A 144 5.62 -0.97 5.47
CA ASN A 144 4.75 -2.12 5.27
C ASN A 144 3.93 -2.49 6.50
N ALA A 145 4.45 -2.26 7.70
CA ALA A 145 3.70 -2.46 8.93
C ALA A 145 2.57 -1.42 9.10
N PHE A 146 2.72 -0.22 8.54
CA PHE A 146 1.70 0.82 8.58
C PHE A 146 0.46 0.49 7.73
N GLY A 147 0.58 -0.40 6.74
CA GLY A 147 -0.51 -0.74 5.82
C GLY A 147 -0.85 0.40 4.85
N PHE A 148 -1.71 0.10 3.87
CA PHE A 148 -2.00 1.01 2.76
C PHE A 148 -2.52 2.38 3.22
N PHE A 149 -3.57 2.41 4.05
CA PHE A 149 -4.21 3.65 4.45
C PHE A 149 -3.31 4.54 5.30
N LYS A 150 -2.56 3.97 6.26
CA LYS A 150 -1.68 4.79 7.10
C LYS A 150 -0.48 5.30 6.32
N ALA A 151 0.04 4.54 5.37
CA ALA A 151 1.09 5.03 4.46
C ALA A 151 0.57 6.21 3.62
N PHE A 152 -0.63 6.07 3.03
CA PHE A 152 -1.27 7.12 2.24
C PHE A 152 -1.50 8.41 3.03
N PHE A 153 -2.23 8.33 4.17
CA PHE A 153 -2.50 9.50 5.00
C PHE A 153 -1.24 10.03 5.69
N GLY A 154 -0.25 9.18 5.95
CA GLY A 154 1.04 9.58 6.52
C GLY A 154 1.80 10.54 5.62
N VAL A 155 1.82 10.30 4.30
CA VAL A 155 2.43 11.22 3.33
C VAL A 155 1.71 12.56 3.30
N ILE A 156 0.37 12.54 3.25
CA ILE A 156 -0.45 13.76 3.23
C ILE A 156 -0.24 14.58 4.51
N ALA A 157 -0.31 13.92 5.68
CA ALA A 157 -0.09 14.56 6.96
C ALA A 157 1.33 15.15 7.07
N PHE A 158 2.35 14.43 6.58
CA PHE A 158 3.72 14.93 6.54
C PHE A 158 3.83 16.22 5.72
N ILE A 159 3.21 16.26 4.54
CA ILE A 159 3.23 17.46 3.68
C ILE A 159 2.50 18.62 4.33
N ILE A 160 1.33 18.38 4.92
CA ILE A 160 0.58 19.43 5.64
C ILE A 160 1.42 19.99 6.79
N LEU A 161 1.99 19.12 7.63
CA LEU A 161 2.84 19.53 8.75
C LEU A 161 4.08 20.29 8.27
N TRP A 162 4.70 19.84 7.17
CA TRP A 162 5.83 20.50 6.56
C TRP A 162 5.46 21.92 6.08
N LEU A 163 4.35 22.07 5.37
CA LEU A 163 3.86 23.37 4.92
C LEU A 163 3.52 24.30 6.09
N LEU A 164 2.88 23.77 7.14
CA LEU A 164 2.61 24.52 8.37
C LEU A 164 3.89 24.98 9.06
N PHE A 165 4.90 24.11 9.13
CA PHE A 165 6.20 24.45 9.71
C PHE A 165 6.87 25.62 8.98
N TRP A 166 6.89 25.60 7.64
CA TRP A 166 7.42 26.70 6.82
C TRP A 166 6.57 27.98 6.91
N SER A 167 5.26 27.84 7.08
CA SER A 167 4.36 28.95 7.34
C SER A 167 4.67 29.63 8.67
N VAL A 168 4.92 28.87 9.75
CA VAL A 168 5.23 29.43 11.08
C VAL A 168 6.58 30.15 11.10
N ILE A 169 7.55 29.68 10.31
CA ILE A 169 8.86 30.35 10.15
C ILE A 169 8.75 31.67 9.39
N GLY A 170 7.61 31.96 8.75
CA GLY A 170 7.42 33.16 7.93
C GLY A 170 8.07 33.06 6.54
N PHE A 171 8.51 31.86 6.15
CA PHE A 171 9.07 31.62 4.82
C PHE A 171 7.97 31.60 3.75
N ILE A 172 6.80 31.08 4.09
CA ILE A 172 5.58 31.25 3.31
C ILE A 172 4.92 32.54 3.81
N ASN A 173 5.39 33.67 3.28
CA ASN A 173 4.72 34.94 3.52
C ASN A 173 3.42 34.93 2.71
N PHE A 174 2.28 34.80 3.37
CA PHE A 174 0.94 34.84 2.76
C PHE A 174 0.61 36.19 2.09
N THR A 175 1.57 37.10 1.96
CA THR A 175 1.42 38.42 1.35
C THR A 175 1.21 38.40 -0.17
N PHE A 176 1.13 37.22 -0.81
CA PHE A 176 0.97 37.09 -2.26
C PHE A 176 -0.33 36.40 -2.72
N PHE A 177 -1.30 36.20 -1.81
CA PHE A 177 -2.68 35.85 -2.17
C PHE A 177 -3.62 37.02 -1.91
#